data_AF-A0A6G3TCU3-F1
#
_entry.id   AF-A0A6G3TCU3-F1
#
_cell.length_a   1.000
_cell.length_b   1.000
_cell.length_c   1.000
_cell.angle_alpha   90.00
_cell.angle_beta   90.00
_cell.angle_gamma   90.00
#
_symmetry.space_group_name_H-M   'P 1'
#
loop_
_entity.id
_entity.type
_entity.pdbx_description
1 polymer ?
#
loop_
_entity_poly.entity_id
_entity_poly.type
_entity_poly.pdbx_seq_one_letter_code
_entity_poly.pdbx_strand_id
1 'polypeptide(L)' 'MTTHSMTPHLPPLVDAPTIYLDALTVRQDAGTSCVWCAGTASPRHPVGALRACECCAGLYGVPAVEANQ' A
#
# COMPACT_ATOMS: atom_id res chain seq x y z
N MET A 1 20.17 -25.72 2.00
CA MET A 1 19.43 -24.44 2.00
C MET A 1 18.02 -24.74 1.52
N THR A 2 17.05 -24.74 2.44
CA THR A 2 15.63 -24.93 2.10
C THR A 2 15.06 -23.58 1.67
N THR A 3 14.75 -23.46 0.38
CA THR A 3 14.11 -22.30 -0.22
C THR A 3 12.70 -22.16 0.35
N HIS A 4 12.46 -21.15 1.19
CA HIS A 4 11.11 -20.79 1.60
C HIS A 4 10.39 -20.20 0.39
N SER A 5 9.62 -21.03 -0.32
CA SER A 5 8.58 -20.55 -1.23
C SER A 5 7.49 -19.89 -0.40
N MET A 6 7.65 -18.59 -0.15
CA MET A 6 6.50 -17.77 0.21
C MET A 6 5.70 -17.58 -1.07
N THR A 7 4.71 -18.46 -1.30
CA THR A 7 3.62 -18.14 -2.21
C THR A 7 2.96 -16.90 -1.61
N PRO A 8 3.03 -15.73 -2.23
CA PRO A 8 2.28 -14.59 -1.71
C PRO A 8 0.83 -14.94 -1.99
N HIS A 9 0.10 -15.39 -0.97
CA HIS A 9 -1.35 -15.36 -0.97
C HIS A 9 -1.74 -13.88 -0.94
N LEU A 10 -1.52 -13.20 -2.08
CA LEU A 10 -2.02 -11.88 -2.32
C LEU A 10 -3.54 -12.06 -2.38
N PRO A 11 -4.31 -11.49 -1.42
CA PRO A 11 -5.75 -11.39 -1.62
C PRO A 11 -6.00 -10.75 -2.99
N PRO A 12 -7.13 -11.09 -3.66
CA PRO A 12 -7.45 -10.56 -4.98
C PRO A 12 -7.21 -9.05 -4.93
N LEU A 13 -6.35 -8.56 -5.83
CA LEU A 13 -5.95 -7.15 -5.88
C LEU A 13 -7.22 -6.32 -5.80
N VAL A 14 -7.49 -5.78 -4.62
CA VAL A 14 -8.71 -5.02 -4.37
C VAL A 14 -8.50 -3.73 -5.13
N ASP A 15 -9.16 -3.61 -6.28
CA ASP A 15 -9.33 -2.36 -6.97
C ASP A 15 -9.91 -1.37 -5.94
N ALA A 16 -9.10 -0.37 -5.61
CA ALA A 16 -9.37 0.69 -4.64
C ALA A 16 -9.49 0.26 -3.16
N PRO A 17 -8.49 0.62 -2.33
CA PRO A 17 -8.62 0.59 -0.87
C PRO A 17 -9.69 1.56 -0.35
N THR A 18 -10.13 2.49 -1.19
CA THR A 18 -11.21 3.43 -0.94
C THR A 18 -12.59 2.77 -0.85
N ILE A 19 -12.76 1.53 -1.36
CA ILE A 19 -14.05 0.83 -1.37
C ILE A 19 -14.32 0.10 -0.04
N TYR A 20 -13.27 -0.23 0.72
CA TYR A 20 -13.39 -0.93 2.00
C TYR A 20 -12.53 -0.28 3.08
N LEU A 21 -12.77 1.01 3.36
CA LEU A 21 -12.10 1.73 4.45
C LEU A 21 -12.27 1.01 5.80
N ASP A 22 -13.44 0.39 6.03
CA ASP A 22 -13.73 -0.37 7.25
C ASP A 22 -12.90 -1.66 7.40
N ALA A 23 -12.27 -2.14 6.32
CA ALA A 23 -11.42 -3.33 6.35
C ALA A 23 -9.93 -3.00 6.51
N LEU A 24 -9.57 -1.71 6.61
CA LEU A 24 -8.19 -1.30 6.80
C LEU A 24 -7.69 -1.70 8.18
N THR A 25 -6.44 -2.14 8.23
CA THR A 25 -5.75 -2.27 9.51
C THR A 25 -5.44 -0.90 10.10
N VAL A 26 -5.31 -0.82 11.43
CA VAL A 26 -4.93 0.41 12.14
C VAL A 26 -3.67 1.08 11.56
N ARG A 27 -2.71 0.28 11.07
CA ARG A 27 -1.47 0.81 10.47
C ARG A 27 -1.67 1.43 9.10
N GLN A 28 -2.59 0.88 8.31
CA GLN A 28 -2.93 1.41 6.98
C GLN A 28 -3.75 2.70 7.12
N ASP A 29 -4.71 2.71 8.05
CA ASP A 29 -5.48 3.91 8.39
C ASP A 29 -4.58 5.04 8.93
N ALA A 30 -3.60 4.70 9.78
CA ALA A 30 -2.58 5.64 10.23
C ALA A 30 -1.57 6.07 9.14
N GLY A 31 -1.67 5.54 7.92
CA GLY A 31 -0.77 5.86 6.81
C GLY A 31 0.67 5.34 6.99
N THR A 32 0.92 4.45 7.95
CA THR A 32 2.25 3.84 8.18
C THR A 32 2.49 2.60 7.32
N SER A 33 1.40 1.94 6.91
CA SER A 33 1.42 0.77 6.03
C SER A 33 0.76 1.06 4.69
N CYS A 34 1.30 0.47 3.64
CA CYS A 34 0.78 0.49 2.29
C CYS A 34 -0.65 -0.02 2.30
N VAL A 35 -1.50 0.78 1.69
CA VAL A 35 -2.93 0.55 1.65
C VAL A 35 -3.33 -0.73 0.90
N TRP A 36 -2.50 -1.22 -0.03
CA TRP A 36 -2.76 -2.45 -0.80
C TRP A 36 -2.09 -3.71 -0.24
N CYS A 37 -0.83 -3.62 0.19
CA CYS A 37 -0.05 -4.80 0.55
C CYS A 37 0.34 -4.85 2.04
N ALA A 38 -0.08 -3.88 2.84
CA ALA A 38 0.29 -3.70 4.25
C ALA A 38 1.80 -3.55 4.54
N GLY A 39 2.66 -3.52 3.51
CA GLY A 39 4.09 -3.22 3.62
C GLY A 39 4.38 -1.78 4.05
N THR A 40 5.64 -1.35 4.13
CA THR A 40 5.98 0.01 4.58
C THR A 40 5.46 1.07 3.61
N ALA A 41 4.64 2.01 4.09
CA ALA A 41 4.15 3.11 3.28
C ALA A 41 5.27 4.11 2.92
N SER A 42 5.19 4.68 1.73
CA SER A 42 6.03 5.81 1.34
C SER A 42 5.29 7.12 1.60
N PRO A 43 5.94 8.14 2.21
CA PRO A 43 5.35 9.46 2.36
C PRO A 43 5.15 10.19 1.01
N ARG A 44 5.77 9.69 -0.07
CA ARG A 44 5.71 10.29 -1.41
C ARG A 44 4.49 9.89 -2.20
N HIS A 45 3.79 8.80 -1.84
CA HIS A 45 2.73 8.23 -2.69
C HIS A 45 1.38 8.26 -1.96
N PRO A 46 0.71 9.43 -1.87
CA PRO A 46 -0.60 9.53 -1.25
C PRO A 46 -1.69 8.89 -2.14
N VAL A 47 -2.65 8.21 -1.50
CA VAL A 47 -3.83 7.62 -2.14
C VAL A 47 -5.05 8.07 -1.34
N GLY A 48 -5.62 9.23 -1.68
CA GLY A 48 -6.63 9.89 -0.86
C GLY A 48 -6.04 10.28 0.51
N ALA A 49 -6.65 9.81 1.60
CA ALA A 49 -6.13 9.98 2.97
C ALA A 49 -5.07 8.93 3.37
N LEU A 50 -4.81 7.94 2.50
CA LEU A 50 -3.96 6.78 2.78
C LEU A 50 -2.64 6.89 2.03
N ARG A 51 -1.76 5.89 2.19
CA ARG A 51 -0.43 5.88 1.55
C ARG A 51 -0.11 4.54 0.89
N ALA A 52 0.61 4.61 -0.22
CA ALA A 52 1.14 3.45 -0.92
C ALA A 52 2.65 3.28 -0.68
N CYS A 53 3.16 2.05 -0.80
CA CYS A 53 4.60 1.81 -0.93
C CYS A 53 5.06 2.09 -2.37
N GLU A 54 6.38 2.25 -2.58
CA GLU A 54 6.98 2.50 -3.90
C GLU A 54 6.56 1.45 -4.95
N CYS A 55 6.53 0.17 -4.58
CA CYS A 55 6.17 -0.90 -5.51
C CYS A 55 4.71 -0.82 -5.96
N CYS A 56 3.78 -0.65 -5.02
CA CYS A 56 2.36 -0.53 -5.35
C CYS A 56 2.06 0.79 -6.06
N ALA A 57 2.77 1.87 -5.71
CA ALA A 57 2.66 3.14 -6.42
C ALA A 57 3.04 3.00 -7.90
N GLY A 58 4.15 2.31 -8.21
CA GLY A 58 4.54 2.03 -9.59
C GLY A 58 3.54 1.13 -10.32
N LEU A 59 3.01 0.10 -9.65
CA LEU A 59 2.03 -0.83 -10.24
C LEU A 59 0.71 -0.15 -10.58
N TYR A 60 0.21 0.72 -9.70
CA TYR A 60 -1.08 1.38 -9.85
C TYR A 60 -1.00 2.82 -10.41
N GLY A 61 0.20 3.30 -10.75
CA GLY A 61 0.41 4.63 -11.32
C GLY A 61 0.15 5.79 -10.35
N VAL A 62 0.37 5.58 -9.04
CA VAL A 62 0.25 6.66 -8.05
C VAL A 62 1.43 7.61 -8.22
N PRO A 63 1.19 8.91 -8.49
CA PRO A 63 2.27 9.86 -8.66
C PRO A 63 2.96 10.16 -7.32
N ALA A 64 4.28 10.34 -7.38
CA ALA A 64 5.00 10.90 -6.25
C ALA A 64 4.61 12.36 -6.07
N VAL A 65 4.18 12.74 -4.86
CA VAL A 65 4.20 14.13 -4.45
C VAL A 65 5.61 14.45 -3.97
N GLU A 66 6.22 15.46 -4.58
CA GLU A 66 7.42 16.05 -4.02
C GLU A 66 7.00 16.65 -2.67
N ALA A 67 7.52 16.07 -1.58
CA ALA A 67 7.37 16.66 -0.26
C ALA A 67 8.13 18.00 -0.30
N ASN A 68 7.43 19.06 -0.67
CA ASN A 68 7.93 20.41 -0.50
C ASN A 68 7.92 20.71 1.00
N GLN A 69 9.04 20.33 1.64
CA GLN A 69 9.58 20.70 2.95
C GLN A 69 8.62 20.83 4.14
#